data_AF-A0A7X1L2N0-F1
#
_entry.id   AF-A0A7X1L2N0-F1
#
_cell.length_a   1.000
_cell.length_b   1.000
_cell.length_c   1.000
_cell.angle_alpha   90.00
_cell.angle_beta   90.00
_cell.angle_gamma   90.00
#
_symmetry.space_group_name_H-M   'P 1'
#
loop_
_entity.id
_entity.type
_entity.pdbx_description
1 polymer ?
#
loop_
_entity_poly.entity_id
_entity_poly.type
_entity_poly.pdbx_seq_one_letter_code
_entity_poly.pdbx_strand_id
1 'polypeptide(L)'
;MDRICWQRGRNAVYGYLGIIRMTMEMHRYSENRFDYRFLKGFDVHTDSDFRQWWNPEKFDWTYSKYLPRYCSHHFEQWWDSDRYNWQSSSDLIRYCRQYFHIWWDPERFDWKPRSTRFLMNYCKEHFDSWWDPKSFPWETNIIYLIKDFNDKFETWWDDEKLPWGTKFLFGNISVEEILIRYCVAYFPIWYCTDYFQLTDRLCELLKMHCGDFKDIWAQDYLLYKLAK
;
A
#
# COMPACT_ATOMS: atom_id res chain seq x y z
N MET A 1 43.57 -22.99 0.25
CA MET A 1 43.51 -21.82 1.14
C MET A 1 43.11 -20.57 0.33
N ASP A 2 42.19 -20.68 -0.65
CA ASP A 2 42.09 -19.66 -1.74
C ASP A 2 40.70 -19.07 -2.01
N ARG A 3 39.63 -19.51 -1.34
CA ARG A 3 38.29 -18.94 -1.55
C ARG A 3 38.04 -17.63 -0.79
N ILE A 4 38.72 -17.41 0.33
CA ILE A 4 38.51 -16.24 1.20
C ILE A 4 39.14 -14.96 0.60
N CYS A 5 40.25 -15.08 -0.16
CA CYS A 5 40.89 -13.94 -0.82
C CYS A 5 40.06 -13.40 -2.01
N TRP A 6 39.36 -14.27 -2.75
CA TRP A 6 38.52 -13.87 -3.89
C TRP A 6 37.25 -13.10 -3.48
N GLN A 7 36.64 -13.44 -2.33
CA GLN A 7 35.46 -12.72 -1.83
C GLN A 7 35.80 -11.29 -1.38
N ARG A 8 36.97 -11.08 -0.76
CA ARG A 8 37.44 -9.75 -0.34
C ARG A 8 37.73 -8.83 -1.53
N GLY A 9 38.32 -9.37 -2.60
CA GLY A 9 38.57 -8.62 -3.84
C GLY A 9 37.29 -8.15 -4.53
N ARG A 10 36.25 -9.00 -4.63
CA ARG A 10 34.96 -8.60 -5.20
C ARG A 10 34.25 -7.54 -4.38
N ASN A 11 34.21 -7.68 -3.06
CA ASN A 11 33.55 -6.69 -2.19
C ASN A 11 34.24 -5.31 -2.25
N ALA A 12 35.57 -5.29 -2.41
CA ALA A 12 36.30 -4.04 -2.64
C ALA A 12 35.98 -3.40 -4.00
N VAL A 13 35.88 -4.20 -5.08
CA VAL A 13 35.53 -3.72 -6.43
C VAL A 13 34.07 -3.22 -6.49
N TYR A 14 33.12 -3.91 -5.87
CA TYR A 14 31.73 -3.43 -5.78
C TYR A 14 31.58 -2.21 -4.87
N GLY A 15 32.37 -2.11 -3.80
CA GLY A 15 32.46 -0.89 -2.99
C GLY A 15 33.02 0.30 -3.78
N TYR A 16 34.07 0.08 -4.58
CA TYR A 16 34.70 1.11 -5.40
C TYR A 16 33.81 1.55 -6.58
N LEU A 17 33.09 0.62 -7.22
CA LEU A 17 32.10 0.93 -8.26
C LEU A 17 30.85 1.62 -7.68
N GLY A 18 30.43 1.28 -6.47
CA GLY A 18 29.39 1.97 -5.73
C GLY A 18 29.78 3.41 -5.40
N ILE A 19 31.01 3.63 -4.95
CA ILE A 19 31.57 4.96 -4.68
C ILE A 19 31.73 5.75 -5.98
N ILE A 20 32.25 5.18 -7.07
CA ILE A 20 32.39 5.86 -8.36
C ILE A 20 31.01 6.25 -8.93
N ARG A 21 30.00 5.38 -8.82
CA ARG A 21 28.62 5.71 -9.20
C ARG A 21 28.07 6.86 -8.35
N MET A 22 28.29 6.83 -7.04
CA MET A 22 27.94 7.93 -6.13
C MET A 22 28.70 9.22 -6.47
N THR A 23 29.96 9.13 -6.90
CA THR A 23 30.83 10.28 -7.20
C THR A 23 30.49 10.90 -8.56
N MET A 24 30.13 10.07 -9.54
CA MET A 24 29.62 10.52 -10.84
C MET A 24 28.20 11.07 -10.74
N GLU A 25 27.35 10.50 -9.89
CA GLU A 25 26.09 11.12 -9.49
C GLU A 25 26.39 12.47 -8.81
N MET A 26 27.30 12.55 -7.84
CA MET A 26 27.71 13.81 -7.18
C MET A 26 28.29 14.89 -8.09
N HIS A 27 28.88 14.57 -9.25
CA HIS A 27 29.28 15.61 -10.21
C HIS A 27 28.10 16.24 -10.98
N ARG A 28 26.93 15.58 -11.05
CA ARG A 28 25.66 16.23 -11.43
C ARG A 28 25.06 17.08 -10.30
N TYR A 29 25.53 16.94 -9.05
CA TYR A 29 24.91 17.56 -7.86
C TYR A 29 25.31 19.04 -7.67
N SER A 30 26.32 19.57 -8.37
CA SER A 30 26.70 20.98 -8.20
C SER A 30 25.68 21.95 -8.77
N GLU A 31 24.76 21.49 -9.62
CA GLU A 31 23.70 22.32 -10.21
C GLU A 31 22.35 22.16 -9.48
N ASN A 32 22.13 21.04 -8.79
CA ASN A 32 20.91 20.78 -8.01
C ASN A 32 21.14 21.08 -6.51
N ARG A 33 20.77 22.30 -6.07
CA ARG A 33 20.88 22.75 -4.67
C ARG A 33 20.14 21.85 -3.66
N PHE A 34 19.19 21.05 -4.13
CA PHE A 34 18.36 20.19 -3.28
C PHE A 34 19.22 19.14 -2.54
N ASP A 35 20.06 18.38 -3.26
CA ASP A 35 20.82 17.29 -2.65
C ASP A 35 21.97 17.78 -1.75
N TYR A 36 22.62 18.90 -2.11
CA TYR A 36 23.72 19.46 -1.31
C TYR A 36 23.29 19.86 0.11
N ARG A 37 22.08 20.43 0.25
CA ARG A 37 21.56 20.84 1.56
C ARG A 37 21.17 19.63 2.42
N PHE A 38 20.58 18.59 1.80
CA PHE A 38 20.12 17.41 2.53
C PHE A 38 21.22 16.43 2.94
N LEU A 39 22.22 16.16 2.07
CA LEU A 39 23.32 15.25 2.40
C LEU A 39 24.24 15.77 3.52
N LYS A 40 24.26 17.07 3.76
CA LYS A 40 25.05 17.70 4.83
C LYS A 40 24.30 17.86 6.15
N GLY A 41 23.05 17.40 6.24
CA GLY A 41 22.26 17.54 7.46
C GLY A 41 21.97 19.00 7.83
N PHE A 42 21.93 19.89 6.84
CA PHE A 42 21.40 21.23 7.11
C PHE A 42 19.95 21.09 7.50
N ASP A 43 19.60 21.77 8.58
CA ASP A 43 18.26 21.79 9.11
C ASP A 43 17.36 22.54 8.12
N VAL A 44 16.65 21.80 7.26
CA VAL A 44 15.79 22.36 6.21
C VAL A 44 14.48 22.89 6.82
N HIS A 45 14.41 22.95 8.15
CA HIS A 45 13.29 23.46 8.94
C HIS A 45 13.27 24.98 9.08
N THR A 46 14.21 25.74 8.52
CA THR A 46 14.05 27.20 8.44
C THR A 46 13.23 27.59 7.21
N ASP A 47 11.95 27.88 7.44
CA ASP A 47 10.96 28.40 6.46
C ASP A 47 11.50 29.55 5.58
N SER A 48 12.42 30.36 6.11
CA SER A 48 13.00 31.52 5.41
C SER A 48 13.86 31.14 4.21
N ASP A 49 14.38 29.91 4.19
CA ASP A 49 15.34 29.48 3.18
C ASP A 49 14.67 28.88 1.96
N PHE A 50 13.57 28.13 2.12
CA PHE A 50 12.96 27.35 1.03
C PHE A 50 12.65 28.21 -0.19
N ARG A 51 11.96 29.34 0.01
CA ARG A 51 11.62 30.28 -1.08
C ARG A 51 12.83 30.88 -1.80
N GLN A 52 13.97 30.98 -1.12
CA GLN A 52 15.16 31.59 -1.71
C GLN A 52 15.93 30.63 -2.62
N TRP A 53 15.85 29.32 -2.38
CA TRP A 53 16.57 28.33 -3.16
C TRP A 53 15.68 27.45 -4.04
N TRP A 54 14.38 27.32 -3.72
CA TRP A 54 13.43 26.55 -4.51
C TRP A 54 13.22 27.18 -5.88
N ASN A 55 13.39 26.38 -6.93
CA ASN A 55 13.09 26.76 -8.29
C ASN A 55 12.65 25.50 -9.07
N PRO A 56 11.37 25.38 -9.42
CA PRO A 56 10.84 24.17 -10.07
C PRO A 56 11.41 23.92 -11.47
N GLU A 57 11.91 24.96 -12.15
CA GLU A 57 12.55 24.83 -13.47
C GLU A 57 13.99 24.34 -13.40
N LYS A 58 14.64 24.48 -12.23
CA LYS A 58 16.01 24.01 -12.01
C LYS A 58 16.08 22.72 -11.20
N PHE A 59 14.95 22.30 -10.63
CA PHE A 59 14.88 21.09 -9.83
C PHE A 59 14.86 19.85 -10.73
N ASP A 60 15.71 18.87 -10.42
CA ASP A 60 15.66 17.56 -11.07
C ASP A 60 14.52 16.72 -10.46
N TRP A 61 13.41 16.67 -11.18
CA TRP A 61 12.18 15.98 -10.77
C TRP A 61 12.31 14.46 -10.64
N THR A 62 13.42 13.85 -11.08
CA THR A 62 13.72 12.44 -10.76
C THR A 62 13.88 12.21 -9.25
N TYR A 63 14.19 13.27 -8.49
CA TYR A 63 14.32 13.29 -7.04
C TYR A 63 13.07 13.76 -6.30
N SER A 64 11.95 13.96 -6.99
CA SER A 64 10.69 14.49 -6.40
C SER A 64 10.16 13.70 -5.20
N LYS A 65 10.46 12.40 -5.08
CA LYS A 65 10.12 11.56 -3.91
C LYS A 65 10.63 12.08 -2.56
N TYR A 66 11.66 12.93 -2.56
CA TYR A 66 12.21 13.52 -1.33
C TYR A 66 11.45 14.77 -0.88
N LEU A 67 10.71 15.43 -1.78
CA LEU A 67 9.94 16.64 -1.46
C LEU A 67 8.86 16.39 -0.40
N PRO A 68 8.02 15.34 -0.48
CA PRO A 68 7.05 15.05 0.58
C PRO A 68 7.72 14.85 1.93
N ARG A 69 8.83 14.11 1.96
CA ARG A 69 9.48 13.72 3.21
C ARG A 69 10.09 14.89 3.96
N TYR A 70 10.68 15.83 3.24
CA TYR A 70 11.50 16.86 3.86
C TYR A 70 11.00 18.29 3.67
N CYS A 71 10.08 18.50 2.72
CA CYS A 71 9.53 19.81 2.40
C CYS A 71 7.99 19.80 2.49
N SER A 72 7.38 18.87 3.22
CA SER A 72 5.92 18.78 3.38
C SER A 72 5.27 20.08 3.88
N HIS A 73 5.97 20.87 4.70
CA HIS A 73 5.48 22.18 5.17
C HIS A 73 5.35 23.22 4.06
N HIS A 74 6.05 23.01 2.94
CA HIS A 74 6.00 23.86 1.75
C HIS A 74 5.28 23.19 0.58
N PHE A 75 4.42 22.20 0.85
CA PHE A 75 3.73 21.39 -0.16
C PHE A 75 3.19 22.22 -1.33
N GLU A 76 2.38 23.23 -1.07
CA GLU A 76 1.76 24.07 -2.10
C GLU A 76 2.77 24.86 -2.96
N GLN A 77 4.00 25.04 -2.50
CA GLN A 77 5.04 25.78 -3.24
C GLN A 77 5.80 24.89 -4.23
N TRP A 78 5.95 23.60 -3.93
CA TRP A 78 6.66 22.66 -4.80
C TRP A 78 5.76 21.67 -5.51
N TRP A 79 4.49 21.54 -5.10
CA TRP A 79 3.59 20.58 -5.72
C TRP A 79 3.34 20.96 -7.18
N ASP A 80 3.63 20.01 -8.07
CA ASP A 80 3.32 20.05 -9.48
C ASP A 80 2.99 18.61 -9.91
N SER A 81 1.71 18.37 -10.21
CA SER A 81 1.21 17.03 -10.56
C SER A 81 1.80 16.50 -11.87
N ASP A 82 2.17 17.37 -12.80
CA ASP A 82 2.72 16.99 -14.11
C ASP A 82 4.20 16.64 -14.02
N ARG A 83 4.92 17.21 -13.05
CA ARG A 83 6.35 16.94 -12.85
C ARG A 83 6.64 15.91 -11.76
N TYR A 84 5.75 15.71 -10.80
CA TYR A 84 5.96 14.77 -9.71
C TYR A 84 6.04 13.31 -10.19
N ASN A 85 6.98 12.53 -9.63
CA ASN A 85 7.08 11.11 -9.91
C ASN A 85 6.04 10.30 -9.14
N TRP A 86 4.90 10.03 -9.78
CA TRP A 86 3.78 9.26 -9.22
C TRP A 86 4.10 7.83 -8.76
N GLN A 87 5.19 7.23 -9.26
CA GLN A 87 5.68 5.93 -8.73
C GLN A 87 6.14 6.03 -7.27
N SER A 88 6.35 7.26 -6.78
CA SER A 88 6.69 7.58 -5.39
C SER A 88 5.51 8.21 -4.64
N SER A 89 4.27 7.97 -5.07
CA SER A 89 3.05 8.43 -4.40
C SER A 89 2.94 7.95 -2.93
N SER A 90 3.62 6.86 -2.57
CA SER A 90 3.72 6.42 -1.17
C SER A 90 4.33 7.47 -0.23
N ASP A 91 5.20 8.34 -0.73
CA ASP A 91 5.79 9.41 0.06
C ASP A 91 4.78 10.56 0.28
N LEU A 92 3.94 10.87 -0.72
CA LEU A 92 2.81 11.80 -0.56
C LEU A 92 1.84 11.32 0.50
N ILE A 93 1.46 10.04 0.46
CA ILE A 93 0.56 9.42 1.43
C ILE A 93 1.12 9.54 2.86
N ARG A 94 2.42 9.31 3.05
CA ARG A 94 3.03 9.27 4.39
C ARG A 94 3.25 10.66 4.99
N TYR A 95 3.67 11.62 4.18
CA TYR A 95 4.18 12.90 4.67
C TYR A 95 3.30 14.11 4.29
N CYS A 96 2.39 13.94 3.33
CA CYS A 96 1.52 14.99 2.81
C CYS A 96 0.04 14.60 2.83
N ARG A 97 -0.39 13.68 3.70
CA ARG A 97 -1.81 13.25 3.81
C ARG A 97 -2.77 14.40 4.07
N GLN A 98 -2.36 15.44 4.78
CA GLN A 98 -3.19 16.62 5.04
C GLN A 98 -3.56 17.39 3.75
N TYR A 99 -2.80 17.19 2.67
CA TYR A 99 -3.04 17.77 1.36
C TYR A 99 -3.67 16.77 0.38
N PHE A 100 -4.27 15.68 0.87
CA PHE A 100 -4.86 14.62 0.04
C PHE A 100 -5.79 15.18 -1.05
N HIS A 101 -6.65 16.13 -0.69
CA HIS A 101 -7.57 16.79 -1.63
C HIS A 101 -6.89 17.58 -2.77
N ILE A 102 -5.59 17.86 -2.68
CA ILE A 102 -4.81 18.60 -3.68
C ILE A 102 -4.05 17.64 -4.60
N TRP A 103 -3.38 16.63 -4.03
CA TRP A 103 -2.57 15.71 -4.82
C TRP A 103 -3.30 14.44 -5.24
N TRP A 104 -4.47 14.13 -4.72
CA TRP A 104 -5.15 12.90 -5.11
C TRP A 104 -5.60 12.96 -6.57
N ASP A 105 -5.07 12.03 -7.37
CA ASP A 105 -5.47 11.80 -8.76
C ASP A 105 -5.51 10.28 -9.00
N PRO A 106 -6.69 9.67 -9.14
CA PRO A 106 -6.82 8.22 -9.31
C PRO A 106 -6.27 7.72 -10.65
N GLU A 107 -6.21 8.55 -11.70
CA GLU A 107 -5.69 8.17 -13.01
C GLU A 107 -4.15 8.11 -13.00
N ARG A 108 -3.51 8.93 -12.17
CA ARG A 108 -2.05 8.96 -12.02
C ARG A 108 -1.52 8.10 -10.88
N PHE A 109 -2.38 7.72 -9.94
CA PHE A 109 -1.98 6.94 -8.77
C PHE A 109 -1.40 5.57 -9.15
N ASP A 110 -0.30 5.17 -8.48
CA ASP A 110 0.29 3.84 -8.67
C ASP A 110 -0.50 2.80 -7.87
N TRP A 111 -1.51 2.19 -8.50
CA TRP A 111 -2.41 1.19 -7.89
C TRP A 111 -1.77 -0.15 -7.49
N LYS A 112 -0.44 -0.26 -7.53
CA LYS A 112 0.27 -1.45 -7.03
C LYS A 112 -0.11 -1.78 -5.59
N PRO A 113 -0.12 -3.07 -5.20
CA PRO A 113 -0.51 -3.53 -3.87
C PRO A 113 0.12 -2.74 -2.71
N ARG A 114 1.42 -2.44 -2.80
CA ARG A 114 2.14 -1.72 -1.74
C ARG A 114 1.65 -0.29 -1.56
N SER A 115 1.39 0.42 -2.66
CA SER A 115 0.95 1.81 -2.67
C SER A 115 -0.51 1.91 -2.21
N THR A 116 -1.38 1.05 -2.71
CA THR A 116 -2.78 0.99 -2.25
C THR A 116 -2.87 0.66 -0.75
N ARG A 117 -2.01 -0.22 -0.24
CA ARG A 117 -1.93 -0.48 1.20
C ARG A 117 -1.49 0.76 2.01
N PHE A 118 -0.76 1.70 1.41
CA PHE A 118 -0.47 2.97 2.10
C PHE A 118 -1.73 3.83 2.23
N LEU A 119 -2.58 3.92 1.20
CA LEU A 119 -3.88 4.61 1.31
C LEU A 119 -4.71 4.04 2.46
N MET A 120 -4.81 2.71 2.51
CA MET A 120 -5.55 1.99 3.55
C MET A 120 -5.01 2.22 4.96
N ASN A 121 -3.73 2.55 5.13
CA ASN A 121 -3.13 2.73 6.45
C ASN A 121 -3.07 4.19 6.91
N TYR A 122 -2.89 5.12 5.97
CA TYR A 122 -2.58 6.52 6.27
C TYR A 122 -3.64 7.52 5.81
N CYS A 123 -4.59 7.09 4.97
CA CYS A 123 -5.66 7.90 4.42
C CYS A 123 -7.03 7.20 4.58
N LYS A 124 -7.26 6.54 5.72
CA LYS A 124 -8.52 5.81 6.01
C LYS A 124 -9.73 6.74 5.96
N GLU A 125 -9.56 7.96 6.45
CA GLU A 125 -10.55 9.04 6.46
C GLU A 125 -11.00 9.48 5.06
N HIS A 126 -10.21 9.18 4.03
CA HIS A 126 -10.50 9.51 2.64
C HIS A 126 -10.98 8.30 1.82
N PHE A 127 -11.41 7.21 2.49
CA PHE A 127 -11.84 5.97 1.83
C PHE A 127 -12.79 6.22 0.65
N ASP A 128 -13.86 6.97 0.88
CA ASP A 128 -14.87 7.24 -0.15
C ASP A 128 -14.32 8.06 -1.33
N SER A 129 -13.17 8.73 -1.18
CA SER A 129 -12.51 9.51 -2.24
C SER A 129 -11.52 8.69 -3.07
N TRP A 130 -10.78 7.76 -2.43
CA TRP A 130 -9.84 6.91 -3.15
C TRP A 130 -10.39 5.55 -3.53
N TRP A 131 -11.54 5.13 -3.02
CA TRP A 131 -12.08 3.81 -3.35
C TRP A 131 -12.43 3.70 -4.85
N ASP A 132 -11.76 2.79 -5.55
CA ASP A 132 -12.09 2.41 -6.92
C ASP A 132 -12.00 0.87 -7.08
N PRO A 133 -13.13 0.16 -7.19
CA PRO A 133 -13.14 -1.29 -7.31
C PRO A 133 -12.47 -1.79 -8.61
N LYS A 134 -12.39 -0.97 -9.66
CA LYS A 134 -11.75 -1.37 -10.92
C LYS A 134 -10.23 -1.38 -10.81
N SER A 135 -9.67 -0.42 -10.08
CA SER A 135 -8.23 -0.26 -9.92
C SER A 135 -7.68 -0.97 -8.67
N PHE A 136 -8.54 -1.36 -7.74
CA PHE A 136 -8.13 -2.01 -6.50
C PHE A 136 -7.46 -3.38 -6.72
N PRO A 137 -6.30 -3.65 -6.08
CA PRO A 137 -5.58 -4.94 -6.21
C PRO A 137 -6.19 -6.01 -5.30
N TRP A 138 -7.36 -6.51 -5.68
CA TRP A 138 -8.20 -7.47 -4.94
C TRP A 138 -7.41 -8.66 -4.38
N GLU A 139 -6.65 -9.36 -5.22
CA GLU A 139 -5.92 -10.58 -4.86
C GLU A 139 -4.96 -10.42 -3.67
N THR A 140 -4.45 -9.22 -3.43
CA THR A 140 -3.40 -8.97 -2.44
C THR A 140 -3.86 -8.13 -1.26
N ASN A 141 -4.82 -7.22 -1.48
CA ASN A 141 -5.20 -6.24 -0.48
C ASN A 141 -6.62 -6.42 0.10
N ILE A 142 -7.44 -7.35 -0.41
CA ILE A 142 -8.78 -7.62 0.12
C ILE A 142 -8.79 -7.91 1.62
N ILE A 143 -7.74 -8.53 2.15
CA ILE A 143 -7.61 -8.82 3.59
C ILE A 143 -7.68 -7.56 4.46
N TYR A 144 -7.23 -6.42 3.94
CA TYR A 144 -7.26 -5.15 4.65
C TYR A 144 -8.66 -4.53 4.56
N LEU A 145 -9.41 -4.71 3.46
CA LEU A 145 -10.79 -4.24 3.40
C LEU A 145 -11.65 -4.97 4.43
N ILE A 146 -11.52 -6.29 4.48
CA ILE A 146 -12.27 -7.14 5.41
C ILE A 146 -11.92 -6.82 6.88
N LYS A 147 -10.65 -6.52 7.19
CA LYS A 147 -10.20 -6.29 8.57
C LYS A 147 -10.36 -4.85 9.03
N ASP A 148 -9.95 -3.89 8.20
CA ASP A 148 -9.80 -2.48 8.56
C ASP A 148 -10.98 -1.62 8.10
N PHE A 149 -11.82 -2.11 7.19
CA PHE A 149 -12.95 -1.38 6.58
C PHE A 149 -14.24 -2.20 6.60
N ASN A 150 -14.43 -3.08 7.60
CA ASN A 150 -15.67 -3.86 7.70
C ASN A 150 -16.92 -2.99 7.96
N ASP A 151 -16.75 -1.80 8.51
CA ASP A 151 -17.80 -0.80 8.67
C ASP A 151 -18.27 -0.22 7.33
N LYS A 152 -17.43 -0.33 6.30
CA LYS A 152 -17.70 0.07 4.90
C LYS A 152 -18.03 -1.12 3.99
N PHE A 153 -18.38 -2.27 4.56
CA PHE A 153 -18.61 -3.52 3.82
C PHE A 153 -19.49 -3.33 2.58
N GLU A 154 -20.66 -2.70 2.73
CA GLU A 154 -21.61 -2.48 1.63
C GLU A 154 -21.05 -1.61 0.49
N THR A 155 -20.02 -0.79 0.76
CA THR A 155 -19.40 0.08 -0.25
C THR A 155 -18.39 -0.66 -1.11
N TRP A 156 -17.61 -1.57 -0.51
CA TRP A 156 -16.57 -2.31 -1.24
C TRP A 156 -16.96 -3.72 -1.61
N TRP A 157 -18.07 -4.26 -1.12
CA TRP A 157 -18.46 -5.64 -1.40
C TRP A 157 -18.69 -5.88 -2.90
N ASP A 158 -17.97 -6.85 -3.46
CA ASP A 158 -18.11 -7.34 -4.84
C ASP A 158 -17.63 -8.81 -4.86
N ASP A 159 -18.58 -9.73 -4.75
CA ASP A 159 -18.31 -11.17 -4.61
C ASP A 159 -17.59 -11.76 -5.83
N GLU A 160 -17.81 -11.24 -7.03
CA GLU A 160 -17.13 -11.66 -8.25
C GLU A 160 -15.62 -11.34 -8.22
N LYS A 161 -15.20 -10.33 -7.45
CA LYS A 161 -13.80 -9.89 -7.36
C LYS A 161 -13.01 -10.59 -6.26
N LEU A 162 -13.68 -11.25 -5.32
CA LEU A 162 -13.03 -11.91 -4.21
C LEU A 162 -12.23 -13.14 -4.69
N PRO A 163 -10.98 -13.33 -4.23
CA PRO A 163 -10.19 -14.51 -4.58
C PRO A 163 -10.61 -15.73 -3.73
N TRP A 164 -11.84 -16.22 -3.94
CA TRP A 164 -12.41 -17.37 -3.25
C TRP A 164 -11.53 -18.62 -3.37
N GLY A 165 -11.51 -19.44 -2.32
CA GLY A 165 -10.68 -20.65 -2.22
C GLY A 165 -9.17 -20.41 -2.19
N THR A 166 -8.70 -19.19 -2.47
CA THR A 166 -7.28 -18.85 -2.51
C THR A 166 -6.79 -18.56 -1.10
N LYS A 167 -5.66 -19.19 -0.74
CA LYS A 167 -5.02 -18.98 0.55
C LYS A 167 -3.92 -17.94 0.41
N PHE A 168 -3.94 -16.95 1.28
CA PHE A 168 -2.89 -15.92 1.30
C PHE A 168 -1.56 -16.52 1.78
N LEU A 169 -0.46 -16.12 1.11
CA LEU A 169 0.91 -16.57 1.40
C LEU A 169 1.31 -16.42 2.88
N PHE A 170 0.78 -15.38 3.53
CA PHE A 170 1.04 -15.09 4.94
C PHE A 170 -0.11 -15.61 5.81
N GLY A 171 -0.05 -16.89 6.16
CA GLY A 171 -0.92 -17.48 7.19
C GLY A 171 -1.79 -18.65 6.74
N ASN A 172 -1.81 -19.01 5.45
CA ASN A 172 -2.64 -20.12 4.94
C ASN A 172 -4.13 -19.95 5.27
N ILE A 173 -4.57 -18.69 5.40
CA ILE A 173 -5.95 -18.29 5.69
C ILE A 173 -6.60 -17.92 4.35
N SER A 174 -7.85 -18.33 4.12
CA SER A 174 -8.63 -17.97 2.93
C SER A 174 -9.52 -16.74 3.17
N VAL A 175 -10.10 -16.16 2.12
CA VAL A 175 -11.02 -15.02 2.24
C VAL A 175 -12.23 -15.35 3.11
N GLU A 176 -12.80 -16.55 2.93
CA GLU A 176 -13.92 -17.09 3.69
C GLU A 176 -13.62 -17.09 5.19
N GLU A 177 -12.43 -17.57 5.57
CA GLU A 177 -12.02 -17.59 6.98
C GLU A 177 -11.92 -16.19 7.59
N ILE A 178 -11.55 -15.18 6.79
CA ILE A 178 -11.44 -13.79 7.26
C ILE A 178 -12.84 -13.15 7.33
N LEU A 179 -13.71 -13.39 6.35
CA LEU A 179 -15.10 -12.92 6.36
C LEU A 179 -15.85 -13.44 7.60
N ILE A 180 -15.73 -14.74 7.91
CA ILE A 180 -16.33 -15.34 9.11
C ILE A 180 -15.85 -14.66 10.39
N ARG A 181 -14.63 -14.14 10.43
CA ARG A 181 -14.05 -13.55 11.65
C ARG A 181 -14.35 -12.07 11.81
N TYR A 182 -14.39 -11.32 10.72
CA TYR A 182 -14.40 -9.86 10.76
C TYR A 182 -15.68 -9.24 10.17
N CYS A 183 -16.47 -9.99 9.41
CA CYS A 183 -17.67 -9.51 8.73
C CYS A 183 -18.93 -10.31 9.11
N VAL A 184 -19.00 -10.83 10.35
CA VAL A 184 -20.16 -11.59 10.86
C VAL A 184 -21.47 -10.82 10.74
N ALA A 185 -21.45 -9.49 10.95
CA ALA A 185 -22.64 -8.66 10.84
C ALA A 185 -23.29 -8.70 9.43
N TYR A 186 -22.51 -9.01 8.41
CA TYR A 186 -22.95 -9.12 7.01
C TYR A 186 -23.10 -10.57 6.54
N PHE A 187 -23.15 -11.52 7.48
CA PHE A 187 -23.22 -12.96 7.20
C PHE A 187 -24.24 -13.34 6.12
N PRO A 188 -25.52 -12.88 6.18
CA PRO A 188 -26.51 -13.26 5.18
C PRO A 188 -26.17 -12.78 3.75
N ILE A 189 -25.35 -11.74 3.60
CA ILE A 189 -24.99 -11.19 2.29
C ILE A 189 -23.91 -12.06 1.66
N TRP A 190 -22.80 -12.28 2.36
CA TRP A 190 -21.66 -12.99 1.77
C TRP A 190 -21.80 -14.51 1.79
N TYR A 191 -22.59 -15.08 2.71
CA TYR A 191 -22.79 -16.53 2.78
C TYR A 191 -23.64 -17.05 1.61
N CYS A 192 -24.61 -16.26 1.15
CA CYS A 192 -25.52 -16.62 0.06
C CYS A 192 -24.90 -16.50 -1.34
N THR A 193 -23.57 -16.32 -1.43
CA THR A 193 -22.88 -16.23 -2.73
C THR A 193 -22.68 -17.62 -3.32
N ASP A 194 -22.76 -17.75 -4.64
CA ASP A 194 -22.48 -19.01 -5.34
C ASP A 194 -21.01 -19.44 -5.25
N TYR A 195 -20.14 -18.54 -4.79
CA TYR A 195 -18.70 -18.76 -4.69
C TYR A 195 -18.26 -19.36 -3.34
N PHE A 196 -19.08 -19.25 -2.29
CA PHE A 196 -18.72 -19.74 -0.96
C PHE A 196 -18.79 -21.28 -0.91
N GLN A 197 -17.65 -21.93 -0.71
CA GLN A 197 -17.56 -23.39 -0.64
C GLN A 197 -17.25 -23.88 0.77
N LEU A 198 -18.14 -24.68 1.35
CA LEU A 198 -17.93 -25.25 2.67
C LEU A 198 -16.74 -26.22 2.69
N THR A 199 -15.95 -26.10 3.75
CA THR A 199 -14.91 -27.07 4.12
C THR A 199 -15.07 -27.44 5.59
N ASP A 200 -14.50 -28.56 6.02
CA ASP A 200 -14.49 -28.94 7.45
C ASP A 200 -13.97 -27.80 8.33
N ARG A 201 -12.94 -27.08 7.87
CA ARG A 201 -12.38 -25.92 8.58
C ARG A 201 -13.39 -24.79 8.71
N LEU A 202 -14.06 -24.41 7.61
CA LEU A 202 -15.05 -23.34 7.61
C LEU A 202 -16.26 -23.70 8.47
N CYS A 203 -16.70 -24.95 8.45
CA CYS A 203 -17.79 -25.42 9.30
C CYS A 203 -17.53 -25.18 10.80
N GLU A 204 -16.31 -25.46 11.27
CA GLU A 204 -15.95 -25.20 12.67
C GLU A 204 -15.89 -23.70 12.99
N LEU A 205 -15.45 -22.88 12.03
CA LEU A 205 -15.45 -21.42 12.20
C LEU A 205 -16.86 -20.84 12.22
N LEU A 206 -17.77 -21.34 11.38
CA LEU A 206 -19.18 -20.94 11.37
C LEU A 206 -19.86 -21.21 12.72
N LYS A 207 -19.63 -22.40 13.31
CA LYS A 207 -20.12 -22.73 14.66
C LYS A 207 -19.60 -21.77 15.72
N MET A 208 -18.34 -21.35 15.60
CA MET A 208 -17.66 -20.51 16.58
C MET A 208 -18.07 -19.03 16.49
N HIS A 209 -18.24 -18.51 15.28
CA HIS A 209 -18.38 -17.07 15.03
C HIS A 209 -19.77 -16.66 14.52
N CYS A 210 -20.52 -17.57 13.89
CA CYS A 210 -21.80 -17.27 13.24
C CYS A 210 -22.97 -18.00 13.91
N GLY A 211 -22.91 -18.18 15.24
CA GLY A 211 -23.94 -18.89 16.01
C GLY A 211 -25.33 -18.24 15.91
N ASP A 212 -25.38 -16.91 15.83
CA ASP A 212 -26.62 -16.14 15.72
C ASP A 212 -27.32 -16.32 14.36
N PHE A 213 -26.60 -16.80 13.34
CA PHE A 213 -27.09 -17.06 11.98
C PHE A 213 -27.23 -18.56 11.68
N LYS A 214 -27.38 -19.39 12.73
CA LYS A 214 -27.42 -20.85 12.59
C LYS A 214 -28.52 -21.34 11.66
N ASP A 215 -29.66 -20.65 11.63
CA ASP A 215 -30.78 -20.93 10.73
C ASP A 215 -30.41 -20.83 9.24
N ILE A 216 -29.41 -20.02 8.89
CA ILE A 216 -28.95 -19.85 7.51
C ILE A 216 -28.01 -21.00 7.09
N TRP A 217 -27.01 -21.34 7.90
CA TRP A 217 -25.94 -22.27 7.48
C TRP A 217 -26.11 -23.72 7.95
N ALA A 218 -26.99 -24.00 8.93
CA ALA A 218 -27.08 -25.33 9.52
C ALA A 218 -27.53 -26.40 8.52
N GLN A 219 -28.43 -26.06 7.59
CA GLN A 219 -28.88 -26.99 6.56
C GLN A 219 -27.74 -27.37 5.63
N ASP A 220 -27.00 -26.40 5.11
CA ASP A 220 -25.86 -26.63 4.21
C ASP A 220 -24.74 -27.40 4.91
N TYR A 221 -24.51 -27.13 6.20
CA TYR A 221 -23.60 -27.93 7.02
C TYR A 221 -24.01 -29.40 7.10
N LEU A 222 -25.30 -29.69 7.31
CA LEU A 222 -25.79 -31.08 7.37
C LEU A 222 -25.64 -31.77 6.00
N LEU A 223 -26.02 -31.09 4.92
CA LEU A 223 -25.86 -31.61 3.56
C LEU A 223 -24.38 -31.89 3.24
N TYR A 224 -23.48 -30.97 3.59
CA TYR A 224 -22.04 -31.16 3.44
C TYR A 224 -21.51 -32.39 4.19
N LYS A 225 -21.98 -32.61 5.43
CA LYS A 225 -21.56 -33.78 6.23
C LYS A 225 -22.13 -35.10 5.72
N LEU A 226 -23.32 -35.10 5.11
CA LEU A 226 -23.92 -36.30 4.52
C LEU A 226 -23.30 -36.68 3.17
N ALA A 227 -22.78 -35.70 2.42
CA ALA A 227 -22.16 -35.92 1.12
C ALA A 227 -20.71 -36.48 1.20
N LYS A 228 -20.14 -36.59 2.39
CA LYS A 228 -18.76 -37.04 2.66
C LYS A 228 -18.73 -38.47 3.16
#